data_AF-A0A7J4G076-F1
#
_entry.id   AF-A0A7J4G076-F1
#
_cell.length_a   1.000
_cell.length_b   1.000
_cell.length_c   1.000
_cell.angle_alpha   90.00
_cell.angle_beta   90.00
_cell.angle_gamma   90.00
#
_symmetry.space_group_name_H-M   'P 1'
#
loop_
_entity.id
_entity.type
_entity.pdbx_description
1 polymer ?
#
loop_
_entity_poly.entity_id
_entity_poly.type
_entity_poly.pdbx_seq_one_letter_code
_entity_poly.pdbx_strand_id
1 'polypeptide(L)' 'MKEFDKIHFVTSNRNKYEEASEIFGRYKLRLEWVNISVEEVQSDLLLDVILWKGYDILKILGNVPFIVEDT' A
#
# COMPACT_ATOMS: atom_id res chain seq x y z
N MET A 1 3.38 1.88 23.10
CA MET A 1 3.27 1.56 21.67
C MET A 1 3.71 2.81 20.93
N LYS A 2 4.90 2.78 20.31
CA LYS A 2 5.49 3.96 19.64
C LYS A 2 4.89 4.02 18.24
N GLU A 3 4.67 5.24 17.75
CA GLU A 3 4.03 5.70 16.50
C GLU A 3 4.27 4.93 15.17
N PHE A 4 5.10 3.89 15.16
CA PHE A 4 5.35 2.96 14.05
C PHE A 4 4.39 1.77 13.98
N ASP A 5 3.35 1.71 14.81
CA ASP A 5 2.52 0.50 14.99
C ASP A 5 1.52 0.22 13.85
N LYS A 6 1.47 1.06 12.81
CA LYS A 6 0.49 0.95 11.73
C LYS A 6 1.12 1.25 10.37
N ILE A 7 1.09 0.27 9.48
CA ILE A 7 1.49 0.43 8.08
C ILE A 7 0.20 0.42 7.26
N HIS A 8 0.02 1.43 6.40
CA HIS A 8 -1.15 1.50 5.53
C HIS A 8 -0.94 0.60 4.31
N PHE A 9 -1.88 -0.30 4.02
CA PHE A 9 -1.86 -1.09 2.80
C PHE A 9 -2.87 -0.51 1.83
N VAL A 10 -2.39 0.05 0.73
CA VAL A 10 -3.23 0.80 -0.21
C VAL A 10 -3.63 -0.11 -1.36
N THR A 11 -4.92 -0.43 -1.42
CA THR A 11 -5.51 -1.22 -2.51
C THR A 11 -7.01 -1.07 -2.52
N SER A 12 -7.64 -1.11 -3.69
CA SER A 12 -9.10 -1.27 -3.81
C SER A 12 -9.55 -2.73 -3.75
N ASN A 13 -8.61 -3.68 -3.84
CA ASN A 13 -8.89 -5.11 -3.85
C ASN A 13 -8.84 -5.70 -2.43
N ARG A 14 -10.02 -6.06 -1.91
CA ARG A 14 -10.16 -6.66 -0.58
C ARG A 14 -9.34 -7.95 -0.39
N ASN A 15 -9.31 -8.83 -1.40
CA ASN A 15 -8.61 -10.11 -1.28
C ASN A 15 -7.10 -9.90 -1.09
N LYS A 16 -6.52 -8.95 -1.84
CA LYS A 16 -5.11 -8.56 -1.68
C LYS A 16 -4.81 -8.04 -0.28
N TYR A 17 -5.69 -7.20 0.28
CA TYR A 17 -5.54 -6.74 1.66
C TYR A 17 -5.63 -7.89 2.68
N GLU A 18 -6.55 -8.83 2.50
CA GLU A 18 -6.72 -9.97 3.42
C GLU A 18 -5.49 -10.88 3.39
N GLU A 19 -4.96 -11.20 2.20
CA GLU A 19 -3.72 -11.95 2.02
C GLU A 19 -2.51 -11.25 2.69
N ALA A 20 -2.33 -9.95 2.42
CA ALA A 20 -1.27 -9.16 3.03
C ALA A 20 -1.41 -9.10 4.55
N SER A 21 -2.62 -8.92 5.06
CA SER A 21 -2.91 -8.88 6.50
C SER A 21 -2.60 -10.21 7.18
N GLU A 22 -2.90 -11.33 6.54
CA GLU A 22 -2.55 -12.65 7.05
C GLU A 22 -1.02 -12.82 7.13
N ILE A 23 -0.29 -12.44 6.07
CA ILE A 23 1.18 -12.52 6.03
C ILE A 23 1.79 -11.65 7.14
N PHE A 24 1.38 -10.39 7.24
CA PHE A 24 1.92 -9.44 8.23
C PHE A 24 1.55 -9.84 9.67
N GLY A 25 0.36 -10.40 9.87
CA GLY A 25 -0.10 -10.92 11.16
C GLY A 25 0.82 -12.00 11.73
N ARG A 26 1.43 -12.84 10.88
CA ARG A 26 2.44 -13.84 11.30
C ARG A 26 3.67 -13.22 11.94
N TYR A 27 3.98 -11.96 11.60
CA TYR A 27 5.10 -11.18 12.15
C TYR A 27 4.68 -10.20 13.25
N LYS A 28 3.42 -10.28 13.73
CA LYS A 28 2.85 -9.34 14.70
C LYS A 28 2.82 -7.88 14.21
N LEU A 29 2.85 -7.67 12.89
CA LEU A 29 2.65 -6.37 12.27
C LEU A 29 1.17 -6.18 11.94
N ARG A 30 0.68 -4.95 12.06
CA ARG A 30 -0.70 -4.60 11.73
C ARG A 30 -0.73 -3.75 10.47
N LEU A 31 -1.51 -4.19 9.50
CA LEU A 31 -1.86 -3.40 8.33
C LEU A 31 -3.18 -2.66 8.58
N GLU A 32 -3.25 -1.42 8.11
CA GLU A 32 -4.49 -0.66 8.03
C GLU A 32 -4.91 -0.60 6.56
N TRP A 33 -6.11 -1.07 6.24
CA TRP A 33 -6.60 -1.05 4.87
C TRP A 33 -6.95 0.37 4.45
N VAL A 34 -6.28 0.86 3.41
CA VAL A 34 -6.62 2.10 2.73
C VAL A 34 -7.25 1.76 1.39
N ASN A 35 -8.59 1.81 1.35
CA ASN A 35 -9.37 1.50 0.17
C ASN A 35 -9.44 2.72 -0.77
N ILE A 36 -8.40 2.87 -1.59
CA ILE A 36 -8.29 3.91 -2.60
C ILE A 36 -7.93 3.26 -3.94
N SER A 37 -8.56 3.71 -5.01
CA SER A 37 -8.11 3.42 -6.37
C SER A 37 -7.05 4.44 -6.76
N VAL A 38 -5.84 3.97 -7.03
CA VAL A 38 -4.80 4.76 -7.66
C VAL A 38 -4.96 4.71 -9.18
N GLU A 39 -4.44 5.72 -9.87
CA GLU A 39 -4.43 5.75 -11.32
C GLU A 39 -3.49 4.66 -11.84
N GLU A 40 -3.94 3.92 -12.86
CA GLU A 40 -3.15 2.89 -13.52
C GLU A 40 -2.29 3.56 -14.60
N VAL A 41 -1.00 3.70 -14.31
CA VAL A 41 -0.04 4.27 -15.25
C VAL A 41 0.49 3.20 -16.19
N GLN A 42 0.44 3.45 -17.50
CA GLN A 42 1.09 2.60 -18.49
C GLN A 42 2.57 2.99 -18.64
N SER A 43 3.47 2.09 -18.26
CA SER A 43 4.90 2.16 -18.55
C SER A 43 5.41 0.77 -18.92
N ASP A 44 6.44 0.71 -19.75
CA ASP A 44 7.16 -0.53 -20.05
C ASP A 44 8.01 -1.02 -18.86
N LEU A 45 8.20 -0.18 -17.84
CA LEU A 45 8.97 -0.48 -16.64
C LEU A 45 8.06 -0.52 -15.40
N LEU A 46 7.99 -1.69 -14.75
CA LEU A 46 7.25 -1.88 -13.49
C LEU A 46 7.68 -0.89 -12.39
N LEU A 47 8.97 -0.54 -12.35
CA LEU A 47 9.48 0.43 -11.38
C LEU A 47 8.83 1.80 -11.54
N ASP A 48 8.61 2.26 -12.78
CA ASP A 48 7.96 3.55 -13.02
C ASP A 48 6.52 3.52 -12.54
N VAL A 49 5.79 2.43 -12.82
CA VAL A 49 4.40 2.26 -12.36
C VAL A 49 4.31 2.35 -10.84
N ILE A 50 5.19 1.63 -10.12
CA ILE A 50 5.25 1.66 -8.66
C ILE A 50 5.60 3.04 -8.12
N LEU A 51 6.58 3.73 -8.72
CA LEU A 51 7.00 5.07 -8.28
C LEU A 51 5.87 6.09 -8.48
N TRP A 52 5.16 6.04 -9.60
CA TRP A 52 4.01 6.90 -9.85
C TRP A 52 2.86 6.64 -8.88
N LYS A 53 2.49 5.38 -8.69
CA LYS A 53 1.46 4.99 -7.69
C LYS A 53 1.85 5.47 -6.30
N GLY A 54 3.11 5.28 -5.89
CA GLY A 54 3.62 5.75 -4.61
C GLY A 54 3.55 7.27 -4.46
N TYR A 55 3.88 8.02 -5.52
CA TYR A 55 3.80 9.48 -5.52
C TYR A 55 2.36 9.99 -5.37
N ASP A 56 1.40 9.38 -6.05
CA ASP A 56 -0.01 9.77 -5.92
C ASP A 56 -0.59 9.42 -4.55
N ILE A 57 -0.22 8.26 -3.99
CA ILE A 57 -0.59 7.90 -2.62
C ILE A 57 -0.01 8.89 -1.61
N LEU A 58 1.25 9.31 -1.77
CA LEU A 58 1.88 10.31 -0.89
C LEU A 58 1.11 11.63 -0.89
N LYS A 59 0.57 12.06 -2.03
CA LYS A 59 -0.26 13.28 -2.10
C LYS A 59 -1.57 13.14 -1.31
N ILE A 60 -2.12 11.93 -1.25
CA ILE A 60 -3.42 11.67 -0.61
C ILE A 60 -3.26 11.43 0.89
N LEU A 61 -2.31 10.56 1.28
CA LEU A 61 -2.11 10.15 2.67
C LEU A 61 -1.12 11.04 3.43
N GLY A 62 -0.34 11.86 2.72
CA GLY A 62 0.75 12.62 3.30
C GLY A 62 1.92 11.72 3.70
N ASN A 63 2.67 12.15 4.72
CA ASN A 63 3.93 11.54 5.13
C ASN A 63 3.75 10.34 6.09
N VAL A 64 2.78 9.47 5.81
CA VAL A 64 2.53 8.25 6.58
C VAL A 64 3.17 7.04 5.90
N PRO A 65 3.67 6.03 6.66
CA PRO A 65 4.17 4.80 6.06
C PRO A 65 3.04 4.03 5.34
N PHE A 66 3.28 3.62 4.10
CA PHE A 66 2.36 2.79 3.34
C PHE A 66 3.09 1.77 2.48
N ILE A 67 2.34 0.77 2.03
CA ILE A 67 2.72 -0.24 1.05
C ILE A 67 1.72 -0.16 -0.11
N VAL A 68 2.25 -0.26 -1.32
CA VAL A 68 1.51 -0.43 -2.57
C VAL A 68 2.16 -1.57 -3.35
N GLU A 69 1.36 -2.31 -4.12
CA GLU A 69 1.84 -3.41 -4.95
C GLU A 69 1.40 -3.25 -6.40
N ASP A 70 2.17 -3.88 -7.29
CA ASP A 70 1.89 -4.02 -8.72
C ASP A 70 2.62 -5.28 -9.24
N THR A 71 2.12 -5.87 -10.33
CA THR A 71 2.58 -7.18 -10.86
C THR A 71 2.75 -7.16 -12.35
#